data_AF-A0A2H9NWD1-F1
#
_entry.id   AF-A0A2H9NWD1-F1
#
_cell.length_a   1.000
_cell.length_b   1.000
_cell.length_c   1.000
_cell.angle_alpha   90.00
_cell.angle_beta   90.00
_cell.angle_gamma   90.00
#
_symmetry.space_group_name_H-M   'P 1'
#
loop_
_entity.id
_entity.type
_entity.pdbx_description
1 polymer ?
#
loop_
_entity_poly.entity_id
_entity_poly.type
_entity_poly.pdbx_seq_one_letter_code
_entity_poly.pdbx_strand_id
1 'polypeptide(L)'
;QRKYKEGECTLRVKGDMTSVNHVMRDSILFRISYAPHFIHKDKYCVWPLYDFENAIEDCKYGVTHVMRSIEFGKMRGEFQNHLKDLLGYKKQIIKEYGRFTIQDAETQGRVIRGMIEKGEVTGWDDPRLVTLKALRRRGIVRETYYELVYQAGLSPAPTTIDWTILSSINRSILDKQADRYFFVEDPAEIEIAGAPEQTVTLKRHPDLPEKGDRTFETHTLFYIAGKDNKVLKEGDLVRLMDCLNLTRTKTGFQFASLGYKDYQKKGRLIIHWLPKIPGLVSVEILMPDHHVRTGLGEPGIAELSSGTIVQFPRVGFCRLDAKEGNVYKFIFTHE
;
A
#
# COMPACT_ATOMS: atom_id res chain seq x y z
N GLN A 1 17.47 -2.03 47.64
CA GLN A 1 17.36 -0.56 47.79
C GLN A 1 17.88 0.10 46.52
N ARG A 2 17.18 1.14 46.03
CA ARG A 2 17.58 1.95 44.87
C ARG A 2 18.58 3.02 45.34
N LYS A 3 19.87 2.72 45.29
CA LYS A 3 20.94 3.56 45.88
C LYS A 3 21.26 4.83 45.07
N TYR A 4 21.14 4.77 43.74
CA TYR A 4 21.53 5.85 42.82
C TYR A 4 20.34 6.28 41.96
N LYS A 5 20.28 7.54 41.55
CA LYS A 5 19.26 8.09 40.65
C LYS A 5 19.56 7.74 39.19
N GLU A 6 18.57 7.90 38.31
CA GLU A 6 18.79 7.82 36.87
C GLU A 6 19.85 8.86 36.44
N GLY A 7 20.82 8.42 35.64
CA GLY A 7 21.94 9.25 35.19
C GLY A 7 23.06 9.48 36.23
N GLU A 8 22.90 9.05 37.48
CA GLU A 8 23.91 9.28 38.54
C GLU A 8 25.14 8.36 38.40
N CYS A 9 24.95 7.13 37.93
CA CYS A 9 26.07 6.23 37.65
C CYS A 9 25.79 5.32 36.44
N THR A 10 26.88 4.91 35.77
CA THR A 10 26.84 4.02 34.61
C THR A 10 27.99 3.02 34.67
N LEU A 11 27.78 1.80 34.18
CA LEU A 11 28.88 0.88 33.92
C LEU A 11 29.47 1.20 32.55
N ARG A 12 30.79 1.35 32.46
CA ARG A 12 31.51 1.62 31.20
C ARG A 12 32.54 0.52 30.96
N VAL A 13 32.80 0.21 29.70
CA VAL A 13 33.98 -0.60 29.34
C VAL A 13 35.23 0.24 29.60
N LYS A 14 36.32 -0.39 30.03
CA LYS A 14 37.62 0.27 30.02
C LYS A 14 38.18 0.20 28.61
N GLY A 15 37.99 1.26 27.84
CA GLY A 15 38.40 1.35 26.44
C GLY A 15 39.67 2.20 26.27
N ASP A 16 39.78 2.85 25.12
CA ASP A 16 40.88 3.74 24.77
C ASP A 16 40.34 5.15 24.49
N MET A 17 40.60 6.06 25.41
CA MET A 17 40.17 7.46 25.32
C MET A 17 40.84 8.23 24.16
N THR A 18 41.94 7.73 23.61
CA THR A 18 42.66 8.32 22.46
C THR A 18 42.23 7.76 21.12
N SER A 19 41.37 6.73 21.10
CA SER A 19 40.96 6.04 19.88
C SER A 19 40.30 6.98 18.87
N VAL A 20 40.64 6.81 17.58
CA VAL A 20 39.94 7.47 16.46
C VAL A 20 38.49 7.00 16.38
N ASN A 21 38.22 5.74 16.74
CA ASN A 21 36.87 5.22 16.88
C ASN A 21 36.30 5.72 18.21
N HIS A 22 35.46 6.75 18.15
CA HIS A 22 34.87 7.37 19.34
C HIS A 22 34.01 6.41 20.18
N VAL A 23 33.49 5.33 19.59
CA VAL A 23 32.73 4.30 20.31
C VAL A 23 33.66 3.45 21.21
N MET A 24 34.97 3.45 20.98
CA MET A 24 35.95 2.76 21.84
C MET A 24 36.34 3.59 23.08
N ARG A 25 35.89 4.84 23.20
CA ARG A 25 36.27 5.76 24.29
C ARG A 25 35.39 5.54 25.52
N ASP A 26 35.73 4.52 26.29
CA ASP A 26 35.02 4.10 27.50
C ASP A 26 33.49 4.06 27.29
N SER A 27 32.98 3.37 26.25
CA SER A 27 31.54 3.36 25.99
C SER A 27 30.72 2.81 27.17
N ILE A 28 29.53 3.38 27.36
CA ILE A 28 28.59 2.97 28.40
C ILE A 28 28.02 1.59 28.04
N LEU A 29 28.02 0.66 29.00
CA LEU A 29 27.47 -0.67 28.88
C LEU A 29 26.09 -0.79 29.55
N PHE A 30 25.90 -0.14 30.70
CA PHE A 30 24.64 -0.14 31.43
C PHE A 30 24.29 1.23 31.98
N ARG A 31 22.98 1.49 32.04
CA ARG A 31 22.40 2.66 32.70
C ARG A 31 21.32 2.28 33.71
N ILE A 32 21.03 3.19 34.63
CA ILE A 32 19.88 3.09 35.53
C ILE A 32 18.63 3.65 34.83
N SER A 33 17.53 2.90 34.90
CA SER A 33 16.18 3.36 34.53
C SER A 33 15.16 2.70 35.45
N TYR A 34 14.31 3.51 36.08
CA TYR A 34 13.23 3.12 36.97
C TYR A 34 11.87 3.08 36.27
N ALA A 35 11.83 3.37 34.96
CA ALA A 35 10.64 3.18 34.16
C ALA A 35 10.22 1.69 34.14
N PRO A 36 8.95 1.36 34.41
CA PRO A 36 8.48 -0.02 34.37
C PRO A 36 8.65 -0.63 32.97
N HIS A 37 9.32 -1.78 32.89
CA HIS A 37 9.49 -2.49 31.62
C HIS A 37 8.21 -3.26 31.26
N PHE A 38 7.80 -3.27 29.99
CA PHE A 38 6.52 -3.88 29.60
C PHE A 38 6.40 -5.38 29.97
N ILE A 39 7.48 -6.16 29.80
CA ILE A 39 7.59 -7.58 30.23
C ILE A 39 7.97 -7.71 31.72
N HIS A 40 9.15 -7.22 32.11
CA HIS A 40 9.74 -7.47 33.43
C HIS A 40 9.22 -6.56 34.55
N LYS A 41 8.33 -5.61 34.24
CA LYS A 41 7.79 -4.63 35.19
C LYS A 41 8.93 -3.95 35.96
N ASP A 42 8.89 -3.99 37.29
CA ASP A 42 9.87 -3.35 38.18
C ASP A 42 10.98 -4.29 38.65
N LYS A 43 11.11 -5.48 38.05
CA LYS A 43 12.10 -6.49 38.47
C LYS A 43 13.56 -6.02 38.33
N TYR A 44 13.84 -5.22 37.31
CA TYR A 44 15.18 -4.71 37.00
C TYR A 44 15.16 -3.19 36.90
N CYS A 45 16.25 -2.56 37.34
CA CYS A 45 16.46 -1.10 37.23
C CYS A 45 17.79 -0.72 36.58
N VAL A 46 18.62 -1.71 36.23
CA VAL A 46 19.91 -1.53 35.55
C VAL A 46 19.79 -2.25 34.22
N TRP A 47 19.85 -1.49 33.13
CA TRP A 47 19.55 -1.97 31.78
C TRP A 47 20.77 -1.85 30.88
N PRO A 48 21.08 -2.89 30.08
CA PRO A 48 22.19 -2.83 29.15
C PRO A 48 21.87 -1.85 28.02
N LEU A 49 22.92 -1.29 27.42
CA LEU A 49 22.82 -0.54 26.17
C LEU A 49 23.05 -1.47 24.97
N TYR A 50 22.54 -1.03 23.82
CA TYR A 50 22.51 -1.78 22.57
C TYR A 50 23.84 -2.48 22.22
N ASP A 51 24.97 -1.77 22.29
CA ASP A 51 26.25 -2.35 21.86
C ASP A 51 26.68 -3.55 22.75
N PHE A 52 26.39 -3.51 24.04
CA PHE A 52 26.70 -4.60 24.98
C PHE A 52 25.72 -5.76 24.85
N GLU A 53 24.42 -5.46 24.84
CA GLU A 53 23.37 -6.46 24.71
C GLU A 53 23.49 -7.22 23.39
N ASN A 54 23.57 -6.52 22.27
CA ASN A 54 23.69 -7.12 20.95
C ASN A 54 24.96 -8.00 20.82
N ALA A 55 26.09 -7.54 21.36
CA ALA A 55 27.33 -8.32 21.33
C ALA A 55 27.22 -9.66 22.08
N ILE A 56 26.47 -9.71 23.18
CA ILE A 56 26.26 -10.93 23.95
C ILE A 56 25.19 -11.81 23.32
N GLU A 57 24.08 -11.23 22.88
CA GLU A 57 22.95 -11.99 22.35
C GLU A 57 23.31 -12.72 21.05
N ASP A 58 24.06 -12.08 20.15
CA ASP A 58 24.59 -12.73 18.94
C ASP A 58 25.32 -14.04 19.29
N CYS A 59 26.20 -13.99 20.30
CA CYS A 59 27.01 -15.12 20.70
C CYS A 59 26.18 -16.17 21.46
N LYS A 60 25.31 -15.71 22.37
CA LYS A 60 24.47 -16.57 23.21
C LYS A 60 23.47 -17.39 22.39
N TYR A 61 22.91 -16.80 21.35
CA TYR A 61 21.93 -17.47 20.48
C TYR A 61 22.55 -18.12 19.23
N GLY A 62 23.90 -18.18 19.15
CA GLY A 62 24.60 -18.89 18.08
C GLY A 62 24.47 -18.22 16.70
N VAL A 63 24.26 -16.90 16.66
CA VAL A 63 24.25 -16.13 15.41
C VAL A 63 25.60 -16.31 14.72
N THR A 64 25.59 -16.56 13.40
CA THR A 64 26.79 -16.70 12.57
C THR A 64 27.02 -15.48 11.69
N HIS A 65 25.93 -14.90 11.18
CA HIS A 65 25.93 -13.74 10.30
C HIS A 65 24.97 -12.68 10.84
N VAL A 66 25.47 -11.46 11.04
CA VAL A 66 24.67 -10.31 11.45
C VAL A 66 24.34 -9.50 10.21
N MET A 67 23.05 -9.42 9.88
CA MET A 67 22.51 -8.67 8.75
C MET A 67 21.91 -7.37 9.28
N ARG A 68 22.54 -6.21 9.02
CA ARG A 68 22.07 -4.92 9.57
C ARG A 68 22.24 -3.75 8.60
N SER A 69 21.57 -2.64 8.88
CA SER A 69 21.74 -1.42 8.11
C SER A 69 23.09 -0.72 8.37
N ILE A 70 23.61 -0.01 7.36
CA ILE A 70 24.93 0.66 7.40
C ILE A 70 25.05 1.78 8.45
N GLU A 71 23.92 2.29 8.93
CA GLU A 71 23.82 3.32 9.99
C GLU A 71 24.37 2.84 11.34
N PHE A 72 24.44 1.53 11.59
CA PHE A 72 25.15 0.99 12.75
C PHE A 72 26.67 1.07 12.58
N GLY A 73 27.16 1.19 11.35
CA GLY A 73 28.53 1.55 11.02
C GLY A 73 29.60 0.56 11.45
N LYS A 74 30.73 0.63 10.75
CA LYS A 74 31.92 -0.17 11.06
C LYS A 74 32.42 0.06 12.50
N MET A 75 32.36 1.31 12.98
CA MET A 75 32.85 1.69 14.30
C MET A 75 32.15 0.95 15.45
N ARG A 76 30.81 0.79 15.41
CA ARG A 76 30.10 0.00 16.44
C ARG A 76 30.40 -1.50 16.28
N GLY A 77 30.54 -1.99 15.05
CA GLY A 77 30.90 -3.39 14.81
C GLY A 77 32.28 -3.74 15.40
N GLU A 78 33.26 -2.84 15.28
CA GLU A 78 34.57 -2.96 15.93
C GLU A 78 34.43 -2.99 17.45
N PHE A 79 33.63 -2.10 18.03
CA PHE A 79 33.39 -2.07 19.47
C PHE A 79 32.70 -3.34 19.99
N GLN A 80 31.66 -3.81 19.30
CA GLN A 80 30.97 -5.06 19.65
C GLN A 80 31.92 -6.27 19.56
N ASN A 81 32.81 -6.30 18.56
CA ASN A 81 33.83 -7.35 18.45
C ASN A 81 34.88 -7.26 19.57
N HIS A 82 35.23 -6.06 20.01
CA HIS A 82 36.09 -5.86 21.17
C HIS A 82 35.44 -6.39 22.46
N LEU A 83 34.15 -6.13 22.67
CA LEU A 83 33.40 -6.71 23.79
C LEU A 83 33.39 -8.24 23.73
N LYS A 84 33.22 -8.82 22.54
CA LYS A 84 33.27 -10.28 22.32
C LYS A 84 34.66 -10.84 22.68
N ASP A 85 35.74 -10.16 22.30
CA ASP A 85 37.11 -10.57 22.67
C ASP A 85 37.30 -10.60 24.19
N LEU A 86 36.88 -9.54 24.89
CA LEU A 86 36.99 -9.44 26.35
C LEU A 86 36.23 -10.55 27.08
N LEU A 87 35.13 -11.03 26.50
CA LEU A 87 34.26 -12.06 27.06
C LEU A 87 34.62 -13.48 26.57
N GLY A 88 35.63 -13.62 25.71
CA GLY A 88 36.01 -14.92 25.13
C GLY A 88 35.00 -15.49 24.13
N TYR A 89 34.20 -14.63 23.49
CA TYR A 89 33.19 -15.04 22.52
C TYR A 89 33.71 -15.04 21.08
N LYS A 90 33.12 -15.92 20.25
CA LYS A 90 33.37 -15.95 18.81
C LYS A 90 32.70 -14.77 18.11
N LYS A 91 33.44 -14.13 17.22
CA LYS A 91 32.96 -13.04 16.35
C LYS A 91 32.09 -13.55 15.22
N GLN A 92 31.04 -12.80 14.91
CA GLN A 92 30.14 -13.04 13.79
C GLN A 92 30.63 -12.34 12.53
N ILE A 93 30.19 -12.85 11.39
CA ILE A 93 30.37 -12.17 10.11
C ILE A 93 29.31 -11.07 10.01
N ILE A 94 29.73 -9.81 9.93
CA ILE A 94 28.81 -8.67 9.79
C ILE A 94 28.63 -8.38 8.29
N LYS A 95 27.38 -8.30 7.85
CA LYS A 95 26.98 -7.89 6.50
C LYS A 95 26.05 -6.68 6.60
N GLU A 96 26.49 -5.58 6.02
CA GLU A 96 25.79 -4.30 6.07
C GLU A 96 25.09 -4.02 4.74
N TYR A 97 23.88 -3.48 4.82
CA TYR A 97 23.10 -3.03 3.66
C TYR A 97 22.59 -1.60 3.87
N GLY A 98 22.37 -0.89 2.77
CA GLY A 98 21.74 0.41 2.77
C GLY A 98 20.26 0.28 3.14
N ARG A 99 19.71 1.29 3.80
CA ARG A 99 18.27 1.36 3.99
C ARG A 99 17.60 1.62 2.64
N PHE A 100 16.47 0.99 2.41
CA PHE A 100 15.53 1.50 1.42
C PHE A 100 14.49 2.41 2.08
N THR A 101 14.08 3.44 1.35
CA THR A 101 12.99 4.35 1.71
C THR A 101 12.02 4.41 0.56
N ILE A 102 10.76 4.73 0.83
CA ILE A 102 9.79 5.04 -0.23
C ILE A 102 9.76 6.56 -0.39
N GLN A 103 9.80 7.02 -1.63
CA GLN A 103 9.77 8.44 -1.94
C GLN A 103 8.52 9.11 -1.33
N ASP A 104 8.72 10.29 -0.75
CA ASP A 104 7.66 11.11 -0.13
C ASP A 104 6.86 10.39 0.97
N ALA A 105 7.45 9.37 1.62
CA ALA A 105 6.81 8.61 2.67
C ALA A 105 7.56 8.69 4.00
N GLU A 106 6.84 9.04 5.06
CA GLU A 106 7.38 9.05 6.42
C GLU A 106 7.53 7.62 6.97
N THR A 107 8.73 7.30 7.47
CA THR A 107 9.08 5.98 8.04
C THR A 107 9.50 6.06 9.51
N GLN A 108 9.71 7.26 10.04
CA GLN A 108 10.12 7.48 11.42
C GLN A 108 8.93 7.34 12.36
N GLY A 109 8.96 6.31 13.20
CA GLY A 109 7.87 6.02 14.14
C GLY A 109 7.54 7.17 15.11
N ARG A 110 8.51 8.03 15.45
CA ARG A 110 8.24 9.22 16.29
C ARG A 110 7.37 10.24 15.57
N VAL A 111 7.64 10.48 14.28
CA VAL A 111 6.87 11.42 13.46
C VAL A 111 5.47 10.87 13.24
N ILE A 112 5.36 9.59 12.83
CA ILE A 112 4.07 8.91 12.63
C ILE A 112 3.22 8.94 13.91
N ARG A 113 3.82 8.70 15.08
CA ARG A 113 3.10 8.79 16.36
C ARG A 113 2.56 10.21 16.60
N GLY A 114 3.37 11.23 16.33
CA GLY A 114 2.92 12.62 16.43
C GLY A 114 1.78 12.94 15.47
N MET A 115 1.80 12.41 14.24
CA MET A 115 0.70 12.57 13.28
C MET A 115 -0.60 11.91 13.78
N ILE A 116 -0.49 10.72 14.40
CA ILE A 116 -1.64 10.03 15.02
C ILE A 116 -2.20 10.86 16.18
N GLU A 117 -1.35 11.34 17.08
CA GLU A 117 -1.75 12.12 18.26
C GLU A 117 -2.45 13.43 17.88
N LYS A 118 -2.06 14.04 16.76
CA LYS A 118 -2.70 15.25 16.20
C LYS A 118 -3.96 14.97 15.38
N GLY A 119 -4.29 13.69 15.12
CA GLY A 119 -5.41 13.31 14.26
C GLY A 119 -5.17 13.56 12.76
N GLU A 120 -3.92 13.84 12.34
CA GLU A 120 -3.55 13.99 10.93
C GLU A 120 -3.72 12.65 10.19
N VAL A 121 -3.47 11.53 10.89
CA VAL A 121 -3.75 10.17 10.42
C VAL A 121 -4.62 9.41 11.43
N THR A 122 -5.42 8.46 10.94
CA THR A 122 -6.39 7.70 11.76
C THR A 122 -5.73 6.69 12.69
N GLY A 123 -4.50 6.26 12.38
CA GLY A 123 -3.79 5.24 13.15
C GLY A 123 -2.56 4.72 12.41
N TRP A 124 -1.96 3.65 12.96
CA TRP A 124 -0.79 3.00 12.35
C TRP A 124 -1.11 2.25 11.07
N ASP A 125 -2.37 1.87 10.87
CA ASP A 125 -2.89 1.18 9.68
C ASP A 125 -3.48 2.14 8.65
N ASP A 126 -3.35 3.45 8.86
CA ASP A 126 -3.84 4.45 7.93
C ASP A 126 -3.20 4.28 6.54
N PRO A 127 -3.98 4.10 5.45
CA PRO A 127 -3.46 3.76 4.11
C PRO A 127 -2.44 4.73 3.50
N ARG A 128 -2.31 5.92 4.08
CA ARG A 128 -1.37 6.96 3.67
C ARG A 128 0.05 6.72 4.17
N LEU A 129 0.18 5.92 5.23
CA LEU A 129 1.46 5.55 5.79
C LEU A 129 2.07 4.38 5.02
N VAL A 130 3.37 4.20 5.19
CA VAL A 130 4.13 3.05 4.65
C VAL A 130 4.43 1.99 5.71
N THR A 131 3.63 1.94 6.77
CA THR A 131 3.70 0.83 7.71
C THR A 131 3.19 -0.45 7.03
N LEU A 132 3.64 -1.62 7.48
CA LEU A 132 3.13 -2.88 6.95
C LEU A 132 1.61 -3.05 7.12
N LYS A 133 1.04 -2.45 8.18
CA LYS A 133 -0.42 -2.46 8.39
C LYS A 133 -1.14 -1.58 7.37
N ALA A 134 -0.62 -0.37 7.14
CA ALA A 134 -1.14 0.58 6.18
C ALA A 134 -1.07 0.04 4.74
N LEU A 135 0.09 -0.46 4.32
CA LEU A 135 0.28 -1.03 2.99
C LEU A 135 -0.63 -2.26 2.76
N ARG A 136 -0.79 -3.12 3.78
CA ARG A 136 -1.75 -4.23 3.72
C ARG A 136 -3.18 -3.74 3.59
N ARG A 137 -3.60 -2.75 4.40
CA ARG A 137 -4.95 -2.17 4.35
C ARG A 137 -5.22 -1.44 3.02
N ARG A 138 -4.17 -0.86 2.42
CA ARG A 138 -4.18 -0.25 1.08
C ARG A 138 -4.32 -1.27 -0.04
N GLY A 139 -3.97 -2.54 0.19
CA GLY A 139 -4.07 -3.61 -0.84
C GLY A 139 -2.73 -3.99 -1.48
N ILE A 140 -1.60 -3.64 -0.86
CA ILE A 140 -0.29 -4.15 -1.26
C ILE A 140 -0.10 -5.57 -0.74
N VAL A 141 0.08 -6.53 -1.65
CA VAL A 141 0.18 -7.95 -1.33
C VAL A 141 1.58 -8.34 -0.91
N ARG A 142 1.73 -9.48 -0.22
CA ARG A 142 3.01 -9.88 0.38
C ARG A 142 4.08 -10.16 -0.68
N GLU A 143 3.66 -10.69 -1.82
CA GLU A 143 4.50 -11.04 -2.97
C GLU A 143 5.26 -9.80 -3.49
N THR A 144 4.65 -8.61 -3.39
CA THR A 144 5.27 -7.34 -3.76
C THR A 144 6.52 -7.04 -2.93
N TYR A 145 6.51 -7.34 -1.63
CA TYR A 145 7.67 -7.06 -0.77
C TYR A 145 8.86 -7.96 -1.11
N TYR A 146 8.60 -9.24 -1.44
CA TYR A 146 9.65 -10.17 -1.84
C TYR A 146 10.29 -9.75 -3.15
N GLU A 147 9.47 -9.40 -4.14
CA GLU A 147 9.96 -8.94 -5.44
C GLU A 147 10.72 -7.61 -5.30
N LEU A 148 10.23 -6.69 -4.46
CA LEU A 148 10.92 -5.42 -4.21
C LEU A 148 12.31 -5.63 -3.59
N VAL A 149 12.42 -6.52 -2.59
CA VAL A 149 13.70 -6.86 -1.96
C VAL A 149 14.63 -7.57 -2.95
N TYR A 150 14.09 -8.44 -3.80
CA TYR A 150 14.87 -9.13 -4.84
C TYR A 150 15.45 -8.14 -5.86
N GLN A 151 14.65 -7.17 -6.30
CA GLN A 151 15.10 -6.12 -7.23
C GLN A 151 16.07 -5.13 -6.60
N ALA A 152 15.81 -4.70 -5.36
CA ALA A 152 16.69 -3.77 -4.65
C ALA A 152 18.07 -4.39 -4.33
N GLY A 153 18.08 -5.70 -4.05
CA GLY A 153 19.29 -6.42 -3.68
C GLY A 153 19.89 -5.98 -2.34
N LEU A 154 21.08 -6.48 -2.03
CA LEU A 154 21.82 -6.18 -0.81
C LEU A 154 23.02 -5.29 -1.12
N SER A 155 22.72 -4.05 -1.51
CA SER A 155 23.73 -3.00 -1.71
C SER A 155 23.95 -2.21 -0.41
N PRO A 156 25.18 -1.75 -0.09
CA PRO A 156 25.41 -0.82 1.01
C PRO A 156 24.89 0.60 0.71
N ALA A 157 24.60 0.91 -0.55
CA ALA A 157 24.09 2.23 -0.94
C ALA A 157 22.62 2.40 -0.49
N PRO A 158 22.26 3.52 0.15
CA PRO A 158 20.86 3.82 0.44
C PRO A 158 20.07 3.91 -0.87
N THR A 159 18.86 3.39 -0.87
CA THR A 159 18.00 3.36 -2.05
C THR A 159 16.67 4.06 -1.76
N THR A 160 16.25 4.93 -2.66
CA THR A 160 14.92 5.53 -2.62
C THR A 160 14.08 4.88 -3.70
N ILE A 161 12.97 4.28 -3.30
CA ILE A 161 12.04 3.53 -4.15
C ILE A 161 10.88 4.45 -4.49
N ASP A 162 10.67 4.66 -5.79
CA ASP A 162 9.52 5.40 -6.28
C ASP A 162 8.23 4.56 -6.17
N TRP A 163 7.10 5.22 -5.90
CA TRP A 163 5.80 4.57 -5.78
C TRP A 163 5.38 3.81 -7.05
N THR A 164 5.84 4.22 -8.22
CA THR A 164 5.57 3.56 -9.50
C THR A 164 6.19 2.16 -9.57
N ILE A 165 7.36 1.94 -8.96
CA ILE A 165 8.00 0.61 -8.92
C ILE A 165 7.15 -0.33 -8.06
N LEU A 166 6.79 0.11 -6.85
CA LEU A 166 5.95 -0.67 -5.94
C LEU A 166 4.57 -0.96 -6.56
N SER A 167 3.98 0.04 -7.21
CA SER A 167 2.69 -0.09 -7.89
C SER A 167 2.76 -1.02 -9.09
N SER A 168 3.84 -0.97 -9.88
CA SER A 168 4.05 -1.83 -11.05
C SER A 168 4.17 -3.30 -10.64
N ILE A 169 4.97 -3.59 -9.61
CA ILE A 169 5.11 -4.93 -9.06
C ILE A 169 3.76 -5.45 -8.56
N ASN A 170 3.07 -4.69 -7.71
CA ASN A 170 1.78 -5.07 -7.16
C ASN A 170 0.71 -5.25 -8.26
N ARG A 171 0.69 -4.37 -9.27
CA ARG A 171 -0.17 -4.49 -10.46
C ARG A 171 0.07 -5.80 -11.19
N SER A 172 1.32 -6.16 -11.47
CA SER A 172 1.65 -7.40 -12.19
C SER A 172 1.18 -8.68 -11.48
N ILE A 173 1.00 -8.60 -10.16
CA ILE A 173 0.49 -9.68 -9.32
C ILE A 173 -1.05 -9.65 -9.31
N LEU A 174 -1.64 -8.48 -9.08
CA LEU A 174 -3.10 -8.32 -8.98
C LEU A 174 -3.81 -8.49 -10.33
N ASP A 175 -3.22 -8.05 -11.45
CA ASP A 175 -3.79 -8.19 -12.81
C ASP A 175 -4.03 -9.65 -13.20
N LYS A 176 -3.37 -10.61 -12.54
CA LYS A 176 -3.52 -12.04 -12.81
C LYS A 176 -4.67 -12.69 -12.05
N GLN A 177 -5.33 -11.98 -11.14
CA GLN A 177 -6.27 -12.58 -10.19
C GLN A 177 -7.47 -11.70 -9.80
N ALA A 178 -7.38 -10.38 -9.99
CA ALA A 178 -8.40 -9.45 -9.51
C ALA A 178 -9.62 -9.44 -10.43
N ASP A 179 -10.79 -9.62 -9.84
CA ASP A 179 -12.05 -9.50 -10.55
C ASP A 179 -12.31 -8.05 -10.96
N ARG A 180 -12.91 -7.87 -12.14
CA ARG A 180 -13.28 -6.57 -12.69
C ARG A 180 -14.72 -6.23 -12.39
N TYR A 181 -14.93 -5.03 -11.88
CA TYR A 181 -16.24 -4.45 -11.61
C TYR A 181 -16.28 -3.05 -12.22
N PHE A 182 -17.45 -2.56 -12.64
CA PHE A 182 -17.59 -1.16 -13.03
C PHE A 182 -17.90 -0.28 -11.81
N PHE A 183 -17.19 0.84 -11.77
CA PHE A 183 -17.44 1.96 -10.86
C PHE A 183 -17.53 3.23 -11.71
N VAL A 184 -18.65 3.92 -11.62
CA VAL A 184 -18.95 5.16 -12.32
C VAL A 184 -18.90 6.31 -11.33
N GLU A 185 -17.79 7.04 -11.34
CA GLU A 185 -17.56 8.25 -10.54
C GLU A 185 -18.39 9.45 -11.05
N ASP A 186 -18.94 10.26 -10.15
CA ASP A 186 -19.77 11.44 -10.48
C ASP A 186 -20.80 11.08 -11.57
N PRO A 187 -21.72 10.14 -11.30
CA PRO A 187 -22.51 9.47 -12.34
C PRO A 187 -23.39 10.47 -13.10
N ALA A 188 -23.12 10.61 -14.40
CA ALA A 188 -23.99 11.32 -15.31
C ALA A 188 -24.98 10.33 -15.92
N GLU A 189 -26.27 10.55 -15.64
CA GLU A 189 -27.35 9.84 -16.32
C GLU A 189 -27.43 10.28 -17.78
N ILE A 190 -27.48 9.33 -18.69
CA ILE A 190 -27.63 9.56 -20.12
C ILE A 190 -28.75 8.67 -20.67
N GLU A 191 -29.54 9.24 -21.56
CA GLU A 191 -30.48 8.49 -22.40
C GLU A 191 -29.90 8.36 -23.81
N ILE A 192 -29.83 7.13 -24.31
CA ILE A 192 -29.37 6.81 -25.66
C ILE A 192 -30.58 6.48 -26.51
N ALA A 193 -31.01 7.45 -27.31
CA ALA A 193 -32.14 7.28 -28.20
C ALA A 193 -31.89 6.13 -29.18
N GLY A 194 -32.87 5.22 -29.29
CA GLY A 194 -32.81 4.05 -30.18
C GLY A 194 -31.84 2.95 -29.74
N ALA A 195 -31.32 2.97 -28.51
CA ALA A 195 -30.56 1.84 -27.98
C ALA A 195 -31.47 0.61 -27.82
N PRO A 196 -31.01 -0.59 -28.23
CA PRO A 196 -31.81 -1.81 -28.12
C PRO A 196 -31.87 -2.30 -26.67
N GLU A 197 -32.98 -2.95 -26.32
CA GLU A 197 -33.03 -3.79 -25.12
C GLU A 197 -32.19 -5.05 -25.36
N GLN A 198 -31.23 -5.31 -24.48
CA GLN A 198 -30.33 -6.45 -24.62
C GLN A 198 -29.67 -6.84 -23.30
N THR A 199 -29.37 -8.14 -23.20
CA THR A 199 -28.55 -8.71 -22.15
C THR A 199 -27.07 -8.61 -22.54
N VAL A 200 -26.27 -7.89 -21.76
CA VAL A 200 -24.83 -7.73 -21.97
C VAL A 200 -24.08 -8.59 -20.98
N THR A 201 -23.26 -9.52 -21.48
CA THR A 201 -22.41 -10.39 -20.67
C THR A 201 -20.95 -9.97 -20.76
N LEU A 202 -20.36 -9.66 -19.62
CA LEU A 202 -18.99 -9.20 -19.46
C LEU A 202 -18.20 -10.20 -18.64
N LYS A 203 -17.01 -10.58 -19.09
CA LYS A 203 -16.14 -11.43 -18.28
C LYS A 203 -15.78 -10.75 -16.96
N ARG A 204 -15.76 -11.50 -15.87
CA ARG A 204 -15.24 -11.01 -14.58
C ARG A 204 -13.72 -10.83 -14.64
N HIS A 205 -13.03 -11.65 -15.43
CA HIS A 205 -11.60 -11.51 -15.73
C HIS A 205 -11.34 -11.88 -17.20
N PRO A 206 -10.47 -11.16 -17.94
CA PRO A 206 -10.29 -11.37 -19.38
C PRO A 206 -9.67 -12.75 -19.68
N ASP A 207 -8.69 -13.13 -18.87
CA ASP A 207 -7.80 -14.27 -19.10
C ASP A 207 -8.16 -15.48 -18.25
N LEU A 208 -9.16 -15.37 -17.35
CA LEU A 208 -9.55 -16.42 -16.39
C LEU A 208 -11.05 -16.71 -16.51
N PRO A 209 -11.47 -17.55 -17.48
CA PRO A 209 -12.87 -17.89 -17.71
C PRO A 209 -13.55 -18.54 -16.50
N GLU A 210 -12.80 -19.23 -15.65
CA GLU A 210 -13.30 -19.91 -14.45
C GLU A 210 -13.85 -18.96 -13.38
N LYS A 211 -13.50 -17.67 -13.44
CA LYS A 211 -14.08 -16.63 -12.58
C LYS A 211 -15.51 -16.25 -12.97
N GLY A 212 -15.96 -16.72 -14.13
CA GLY A 212 -17.29 -16.50 -14.67
C GLY A 212 -17.50 -15.11 -15.24
N ASP A 213 -18.77 -14.83 -15.51
CA ASP A 213 -19.21 -13.62 -16.18
C ASP A 213 -20.13 -12.78 -15.27
N ARG A 214 -20.38 -11.56 -15.72
CA ARG A 214 -21.25 -10.56 -15.11
C ARG A 214 -22.25 -10.12 -16.17
N THR A 215 -23.53 -10.20 -15.86
CA THR A 215 -24.59 -9.97 -16.83
C THR A 215 -25.44 -8.77 -16.44
N PHE A 216 -25.80 -7.97 -17.44
CA PHE A 216 -26.56 -6.73 -17.28
C PHE A 216 -27.69 -6.66 -18.28
N GLU A 217 -28.91 -6.39 -17.81
CA GLU A 217 -30.01 -6.02 -18.70
C GLU A 217 -29.93 -4.53 -19.02
N THR A 218 -29.84 -4.19 -20.30
CA THR A 218 -29.62 -2.82 -20.77
C THR A 218 -30.76 -2.36 -21.65
N HIS A 219 -31.10 -1.07 -21.53
CA HIS A 219 -32.21 -0.43 -22.23
C HIS A 219 -31.70 0.90 -22.83
N THR A 220 -32.42 2.01 -22.69
CA THR A 220 -32.00 3.34 -23.16
C THR A 220 -31.23 4.16 -22.12
N LEU A 221 -31.37 3.87 -20.82
CA LEU A 221 -30.82 4.68 -19.74
C LEU A 221 -29.54 4.07 -19.14
N PHE A 222 -28.49 4.88 -19.08
CA PHE A 222 -27.17 4.50 -18.59
C PHE A 222 -26.58 5.56 -17.66
N TYR A 223 -25.63 5.16 -16.84
CA TYR A 223 -24.71 6.03 -16.12
C TYR A 223 -23.31 5.91 -16.75
N ILE A 224 -22.70 7.07 -17.01
CA ILE A 224 -21.29 7.19 -17.41
C ILE A 224 -20.57 8.15 -16.46
N ALA A 225 -19.24 8.08 -16.41
CA ALA A 225 -18.49 8.94 -15.50
C ALA A 225 -18.68 10.41 -15.90
N GLY A 226 -18.93 11.29 -14.93
CA GLY A 226 -19.20 12.70 -15.20
C GLY A 226 -18.09 13.39 -15.98
N LYS A 227 -16.83 13.01 -15.70
CA LYS A 227 -15.65 13.48 -16.44
C LYS A 227 -15.69 13.09 -17.92
N ASP A 228 -16.15 11.87 -18.24
CA ASP A 228 -16.26 11.42 -19.62
C ASP A 228 -17.36 12.18 -20.32
N ASN A 229 -18.52 12.38 -19.69
CA ASN A 229 -19.62 13.15 -20.27
C ASN A 229 -19.21 14.61 -20.61
N LYS A 230 -18.41 15.24 -19.74
CA LYS A 230 -17.95 16.64 -19.89
C LYS A 230 -17.01 16.86 -21.08
N VAL A 231 -16.23 15.85 -21.47
CA VAL A 231 -15.23 15.97 -22.56
C VAL A 231 -15.78 15.63 -23.95
N LEU A 232 -17.00 15.09 -24.03
CA LEU A 232 -17.65 14.72 -25.29
C LEU A 232 -18.24 15.94 -26.00
N LYS A 233 -18.02 15.99 -27.31
CA LYS A 233 -18.49 17.02 -28.23
C LYS A 233 -19.48 16.43 -29.22
N GLU A 234 -20.32 17.27 -29.80
CA GLU A 234 -21.24 16.87 -30.87
C GLU A 234 -20.49 16.15 -32.00
N GLY A 235 -21.04 15.02 -32.45
CA GLY A 235 -20.47 14.16 -33.48
C GLY A 235 -19.46 13.12 -32.97
N ASP A 236 -19.06 13.17 -31.69
CA ASP A 236 -18.15 12.17 -31.13
C ASP A 236 -18.79 10.78 -31.09
N LEU A 237 -18.10 9.80 -31.67
CA LEU A 237 -18.44 8.37 -31.59
C LEU A 237 -17.76 7.74 -30.38
N VAL A 238 -18.57 7.23 -29.46
CA VAL A 238 -18.14 6.66 -28.17
C VAL A 238 -18.58 5.20 -28.11
N ARG A 239 -17.74 4.36 -27.50
CA ARG A 239 -18.11 2.97 -27.20
C ARG A 239 -18.27 2.78 -25.70
N LEU A 240 -19.43 2.27 -25.31
CA LEU A 240 -19.62 1.66 -24.00
C LEU A 240 -18.92 0.29 -24.02
N MET A 241 -17.96 0.10 -23.11
CA MET A 241 -17.11 -1.11 -23.05
C MET A 241 -17.95 -2.38 -23.21
N ASP A 242 -17.63 -3.15 -24.26
CA ASP A 242 -18.26 -4.44 -24.58
C ASP A 242 -19.80 -4.45 -24.64
N CYS A 243 -20.41 -3.29 -24.92
CA CYS A 243 -21.86 -3.13 -25.03
C CYS A 243 -22.28 -2.59 -26.40
N LEU A 244 -22.20 -1.28 -26.59
CA LEU A 244 -22.69 -0.60 -27.80
C LEU A 244 -21.89 0.65 -28.13
N ASN A 245 -22.08 1.16 -29.34
CA ASN A 245 -21.55 2.44 -29.80
C ASN A 245 -22.68 3.48 -29.86
N LEU A 246 -22.37 4.70 -29.46
CA LEU A 246 -23.27 5.83 -29.43
C LEU A 246 -22.59 7.08 -30.00
N THR A 247 -23.39 8.00 -30.52
CA THR A 247 -22.93 9.31 -31.00
C THR A 247 -23.49 10.41 -30.12
N ARG A 248 -22.64 11.35 -29.70
CA ARG A 248 -23.06 12.57 -29.01
C ARG A 248 -23.78 13.50 -29.99
N THR A 249 -25.02 13.85 -29.71
CA THR A 249 -25.79 14.85 -30.46
C THR A 249 -25.74 16.21 -29.76
N LYS A 250 -26.37 17.24 -30.34
CA LYS A 250 -26.51 18.56 -29.71
C LYS A 250 -27.17 18.51 -28.34
N THR A 251 -28.17 17.66 -28.19
CA THR A 251 -29.08 17.63 -27.04
C THR A 251 -29.00 16.35 -26.23
N GLY A 252 -28.27 15.33 -26.68
CA GLY A 252 -28.21 14.04 -25.97
C GLY A 252 -27.35 13.01 -26.70
N PHE A 253 -27.81 11.76 -26.74
CA PHE A 253 -27.08 10.66 -27.33
C PHE A 253 -27.97 9.81 -28.23
N GLN A 254 -27.40 9.31 -29.31
CA GLN A 254 -28.09 8.47 -30.30
C GLN A 254 -27.33 7.16 -30.46
N PHE A 255 -28.05 6.04 -30.51
CA PHE A 255 -27.48 4.74 -30.83
C PHE A 255 -26.86 4.75 -32.24
N ALA A 256 -25.65 4.21 -32.36
CA ALA A 256 -24.92 4.14 -33.62
C ALA A 256 -24.85 2.70 -34.15
N SER A 257 -24.30 1.77 -33.37
CA SER A 257 -24.22 0.34 -33.72
C SER A 257 -23.76 -0.51 -32.52
N LEU A 258 -23.78 -1.83 -32.64
CA LEU A 258 -23.27 -2.75 -31.60
C LEU A 258 -21.79 -3.13 -31.83
N GLY A 259 -21.43 -3.34 -33.09
CA GLY A 259 -20.17 -3.96 -33.48
C GLY A 259 -18.94 -3.09 -33.17
N TYR A 260 -17.90 -3.70 -32.60
CA TYR A 260 -16.63 -3.00 -32.36
C TYR A 260 -15.98 -2.49 -33.67
N LYS A 261 -16.17 -3.20 -34.78
CA LYS A 261 -15.64 -2.83 -36.11
C LYS A 261 -16.11 -1.45 -36.59
N ASP A 262 -17.32 -1.04 -36.21
CA ASP A 262 -17.86 0.26 -36.59
C ASP A 262 -17.21 1.39 -35.78
N TYR A 263 -16.91 1.13 -34.51
CA TYR A 263 -16.15 2.04 -33.67
C TYR A 263 -14.71 2.21 -34.17
N GLN A 264 -14.02 1.13 -34.55
CA GLN A 264 -12.60 1.19 -34.94
C GLN A 264 -12.26 2.20 -36.04
N LYS A 265 -13.23 2.54 -36.91
CA LYS A 265 -13.00 3.46 -38.04
C LYS A 265 -12.91 4.93 -37.63
N LYS A 266 -13.68 5.35 -36.61
CA LYS A 266 -13.88 6.77 -36.26
C LYS A 266 -14.06 7.01 -34.75
N GLY A 267 -13.80 5.99 -33.94
CA GLY A 267 -14.05 5.98 -32.51
C GLY A 267 -13.14 6.93 -31.77
N ARG A 268 -13.73 7.67 -30.83
CA ARG A 268 -13.01 8.65 -30.02
C ARG A 268 -12.61 8.07 -28.66
N LEU A 269 -13.57 7.53 -27.92
CA LEU A 269 -13.36 7.04 -26.55
C LEU A 269 -14.08 5.71 -26.33
N ILE A 270 -13.43 4.84 -25.55
CA ILE A 270 -14.05 3.65 -24.96
C ILE A 270 -14.21 3.94 -23.46
N ILE A 271 -15.42 3.84 -22.93
CA ILE A 271 -15.75 4.19 -21.55
C ILE A 271 -16.50 3.06 -20.84
N HIS A 272 -16.25 2.90 -19.54
CA HIS A 272 -17.05 2.03 -18.67
C HIS A 272 -18.40 2.70 -18.39
N TRP A 273 -19.38 1.89 -17.97
CA TRP A 273 -20.77 2.32 -17.85
C TRP A 273 -21.51 1.44 -16.84
N LEU A 274 -22.68 1.89 -16.41
CA LEU A 274 -23.67 1.08 -15.69
C LEU A 274 -25.04 1.30 -16.34
N PRO A 275 -25.89 0.28 -16.50
CA PRO A 275 -27.26 0.51 -16.90
C PRO A 275 -28.04 1.09 -15.71
N LYS A 276 -29.08 1.89 -15.98
CA LYS A 276 -29.97 2.36 -14.91
C LYS A 276 -30.93 1.24 -14.51
N ILE A 277 -30.49 0.42 -13.56
CA ILE A 277 -31.23 -0.73 -13.03
C ILE A 277 -31.35 -0.67 -11.50
N PRO A 278 -32.31 -1.38 -10.89
CA PRO A 278 -32.32 -1.62 -9.45
C PRO A 278 -31.06 -2.36 -8.99
N GLY A 279 -30.67 -2.16 -7.73
CA GLY A 279 -29.57 -2.91 -7.10
C GLY A 279 -28.16 -2.35 -7.32
N LEU A 280 -28.01 -1.22 -8.02
CA LEU A 280 -26.74 -0.50 -8.02
C LEU A 280 -26.36 -0.07 -6.59
N VAL A 281 -25.08 -0.15 -6.28
CA VAL A 281 -24.55 0.17 -4.95
C VAL A 281 -23.86 1.52 -4.96
N SER A 282 -23.82 2.19 -3.80
CA SER A 282 -22.99 3.39 -3.63
C SER A 282 -21.56 2.96 -3.33
N VAL A 283 -20.59 3.55 -4.02
CA VAL A 283 -19.17 3.26 -3.84
C VAL A 283 -18.45 4.54 -3.45
N GLU A 284 -17.62 4.43 -2.43
CA GLU A 284 -16.67 5.46 -2.00
C GLU A 284 -15.26 4.89 -2.13
N ILE A 285 -14.34 5.63 -2.76
CA ILE A 285 -12.94 5.24 -2.89
C ILE A 285 -12.08 6.28 -2.20
N LEU A 286 -11.45 5.90 -1.09
CA LEU A 286 -10.44 6.72 -0.42
C LEU A 286 -9.16 6.74 -1.24
N MET A 287 -8.80 7.91 -1.75
CA MET A 287 -7.59 8.13 -2.52
C MET A 287 -6.39 8.44 -1.60
N PRO A 288 -5.14 8.27 -2.08
CA PRO A 288 -3.95 8.54 -1.27
C PRO A 288 -3.82 10.00 -0.80
N ASP A 289 -4.45 10.94 -1.50
CA ASP A 289 -4.47 12.39 -1.25
C ASP A 289 -5.66 12.85 -0.40
N HIS A 290 -6.28 11.94 0.38
CA HIS A 290 -7.45 12.16 1.26
C HIS A 290 -8.79 12.37 0.58
N HIS A 291 -8.81 12.62 -0.72
CA HIS A 291 -10.07 12.82 -1.41
C HIS A 291 -10.84 11.49 -1.49
N VAL A 292 -12.13 11.56 -1.24
CA VAL A 292 -13.03 10.42 -1.45
C VAL A 292 -13.71 10.61 -2.79
N ARG A 293 -13.49 9.66 -3.70
CA ARG A 293 -14.24 9.60 -4.95
C ARG A 293 -15.53 8.84 -4.71
N THR A 294 -16.66 9.44 -5.09
CA THR A 294 -17.99 8.85 -4.86
C THR A 294 -18.66 8.53 -6.19
N GLY A 295 -19.43 7.46 -6.23
CA GLY A 295 -20.14 7.07 -7.44
C GLY A 295 -21.01 5.84 -7.27
N LEU A 296 -21.42 5.28 -8.41
CA LEU A 296 -22.21 4.06 -8.48
C LEU A 296 -21.34 2.88 -8.85
N GLY A 297 -21.60 1.74 -8.21
CA GLY A 297 -21.01 0.45 -8.53
C GLY A 297 -22.08 -0.55 -8.98
N GLU A 298 -21.66 -1.56 -9.72
CA GLU A 298 -22.55 -2.65 -10.12
C GLU A 298 -23.04 -3.52 -8.95
N PRO A 299 -24.19 -4.20 -9.10
CA PRO A 299 -24.80 -4.96 -8.00
C PRO A 299 -23.91 -6.06 -7.43
N GLY A 300 -23.07 -6.69 -8.27
CA GLY A 300 -22.17 -7.77 -7.85
C GLY A 300 -21.14 -7.36 -6.79
N ILE A 301 -20.88 -6.06 -6.61
CA ILE A 301 -20.05 -5.55 -5.51
C ILE A 301 -20.64 -5.91 -4.14
N ALA A 302 -21.97 -6.07 -4.05
CA ALA A 302 -22.64 -6.38 -2.81
C ALA A 302 -22.17 -7.70 -2.16
N GLU A 303 -21.76 -8.65 -3.01
CA GLU A 303 -21.32 -10.01 -2.65
C GLU A 303 -19.87 -10.06 -2.16
N LEU A 304 -19.06 -9.03 -2.42
CA LEU A 304 -17.63 -9.03 -2.09
C LEU A 304 -17.37 -9.12 -0.59
N SER A 305 -16.30 -9.77 -0.14
CA SER A 305 -15.94 -9.75 1.28
C SER A 305 -15.01 -8.57 1.61
N SER A 306 -15.04 -8.05 2.86
CA SER A 306 -14.05 -7.05 3.27
C SER A 306 -12.64 -7.64 3.11
N GLY A 307 -11.73 -6.82 2.58
CA GLY A 307 -10.39 -7.23 2.21
C GLY A 307 -10.23 -7.74 0.77
N THR A 308 -11.32 -8.01 0.04
CA THR A 308 -11.24 -8.36 -1.38
C THR A 308 -10.67 -7.18 -2.18
N ILE A 309 -9.73 -7.47 -3.07
CA ILE A 309 -9.14 -6.51 -4.01
C ILE A 309 -9.78 -6.74 -5.38
N VAL A 310 -10.28 -5.67 -5.97
CA VAL A 310 -10.90 -5.67 -7.31
C VAL A 310 -10.19 -4.66 -8.20
N GLN A 311 -10.39 -4.80 -9.51
CA GLN A 311 -10.00 -3.80 -10.49
C GLN A 311 -11.25 -3.06 -10.97
N PHE A 312 -11.26 -1.74 -10.82
CA PHE A 312 -12.22 -0.87 -11.49
C PHE A 312 -11.60 -0.38 -12.82
N PRO A 313 -12.05 -0.87 -13.99
CA PRO A 313 -11.46 -0.49 -15.27
C PRO A 313 -11.46 1.02 -15.49
N ARG A 314 -10.31 1.56 -15.94
CA ARG A 314 -10.06 3.01 -16.11
C ARG A 314 -10.04 3.82 -14.80
N VAL A 315 -9.96 3.15 -13.65
CA VAL A 315 -9.79 3.77 -12.33
C VAL A 315 -8.56 3.19 -11.63
N GLY A 316 -8.49 1.86 -11.48
CA GLY A 316 -7.36 1.16 -10.90
C GLY A 316 -7.78 0.04 -9.96
N PHE A 317 -6.82 -0.45 -9.17
CA PHE A 317 -7.05 -1.46 -8.15
C PHE A 317 -7.53 -0.84 -6.85
N CYS A 318 -8.50 -1.49 -6.23
CA CYS A 318 -9.12 -1.01 -5.01
C CYS A 318 -9.41 -2.18 -4.06
N ARG A 319 -9.13 -1.98 -2.77
CA ARG A 319 -9.43 -2.97 -1.72
C ARG A 319 -10.70 -2.55 -0.99
N LEU A 320 -11.69 -3.44 -0.89
CA LEU A 320 -12.89 -3.21 -0.08
C LEU A 320 -12.49 -3.15 1.40
N ASP A 321 -12.71 -2.03 2.06
CA ASP A 321 -12.33 -1.81 3.45
C ASP A 321 -13.52 -2.02 4.39
N ALA A 322 -14.66 -1.40 4.07
CA ALA A 322 -15.87 -1.47 4.89
C ALA A 322 -17.15 -1.51 4.05
N LYS A 323 -18.22 -1.99 4.68
CA LYS A 323 -19.58 -1.99 4.15
C LYS A 323 -20.50 -1.33 5.17
N GLU A 324 -21.25 -0.32 4.75
CA GLU A 324 -22.19 0.42 5.60
C GLU A 324 -23.52 0.57 4.86
N GLY A 325 -24.47 -0.34 5.13
CA GLY A 325 -25.73 -0.40 4.38
C GLY A 325 -25.48 -0.65 2.90
N ASN A 326 -25.91 0.28 2.04
CA ASN A 326 -25.68 0.23 0.58
C ASN A 326 -24.40 0.96 0.13
N VAL A 327 -23.55 1.40 1.07
CA VAL A 327 -22.29 2.10 0.80
C VAL A 327 -21.12 1.14 0.98
N TYR A 328 -20.32 1.00 -0.08
CA TYR A 328 -19.15 0.13 -0.12
C TYR A 328 -17.90 1.00 -0.20
N LYS A 329 -17.12 0.99 0.88
CA LYS A 329 -15.94 1.85 1.03
C LYS A 329 -14.70 1.09 0.64
N PHE A 330 -14.08 1.52 -0.44
CA PHE A 330 -12.82 1.01 -0.95
C PHE A 330 -11.67 1.94 -0.61
N ILE A 331 -10.47 1.37 -0.55
CA ILE A 331 -9.22 2.12 -0.54
C ILE A 331 -8.55 1.93 -1.89
N PHE A 332 -8.11 3.03 -2.49
CA PHE A 332 -7.33 2.98 -3.72
C PHE A 332 -5.95 2.38 -3.48
N THR A 333 -5.64 1.31 -4.21
CA THR A 333 -4.34 0.64 -4.12
C THR A 333 -3.32 1.40 -4.97
N HIS A 334 -3.51 1.34 -6.29
CA HIS A 334 -2.76 2.01 -7.35
C HIS A 334 -3.54 1.88 -8.67
N GLU A 335 -3.12 2.61 -9.70
CA GLU A 335 -3.72 2.50 -11.04
C GLU A 335 -3.59 1.11 -11.64
#